data_AF-A0A956ELT9-F1
#
_entry.id   AF-A0A956ELT9-F1
#
_cell.length_a   1.000
_cell.length_b   1.000
_cell.length_c   1.000
_cell.angle_alpha   90.00
_cell.angle_beta   90.00
_cell.angle_gamma   90.00
#
_symmetry.space_group_name_H-M   'P 1'
#
loop_
_entity.id
_entity.type
_entity.pdbx_description
1 polymer ?
#
loop_
_entity_poly.entity_id
_entity_poly.type
_entity_poly.pdbx_seq_one_letter_code
_entity_poly.pdbx_strand_id
1 'polypeptide(L)'
;MHRYTPFKADVALPVAEVAAFLGAFRPLVAARLPGIPALVFGHVGDGNLHLNLLRPPELALADFLARCHGFEDELFALVRDRRGSISAEHGIGLLKRDHLHYSRSAEEIAIMRGIKAVIDPAGIFNPGKIFPPAE
;
A
#
# COMPACT_ATOMS: atom_id res chain seq x y z
N MET A 1 -15.47 2.93 -17.04
CA MET A 1 -14.55 2.08 -16.26
C MET A 1 -14.93 0.62 -16.44
N HIS A 2 -13.96 -0.30 -16.42
CA HIS A 2 -14.18 -1.73 -16.52
C HIS A 2 -15.09 -2.24 -15.39
N ARG A 3 -15.94 -3.25 -15.68
CA ARG A 3 -16.90 -3.82 -14.70
C ARG A 3 -16.21 -4.22 -13.40
N TYR A 4 -15.01 -4.78 -13.50
CA TYR A 4 -14.13 -5.07 -12.37
C TYR A 4 -13.09 -3.95 -12.27
N THR A 5 -13.43 -2.87 -11.59
CA THR A 5 -12.47 -1.82 -11.25
C THR A 5 -11.70 -2.28 -10.01
N PRO A 6 -10.37 -2.50 -10.11
CA PRO A 6 -9.61 -2.99 -8.97
C PRO A 6 -9.13 -1.84 -8.09
N PHE A 7 -9.25 -2.04 -6.78
CA PHE A 7 -8.42 -1.33 -5.80
C PHE A 7 -7.12 -2.11 -5.66
N LYS A 8 -5.99 -1.43 -5.84
CA LYS A 8 -4.69 -2.07 -6.06
C LYS A 8 -3.74 -1.75 -4.92
N ALA A 9 -3.14 -2.79 -4.35
CA ALA A 9 -1.92 -2.69 -3.57
C ALA A 9 -0.81 -3.52 -4.23
N ASP A 10 0.42 -3.09 -4.02
CA ASP A 10 1.63 -3.66 -4.58
C ASP A 10 2.64 -3.70 -3.44
N VAL A 11 2.99 -4.89 -2.98
CA VAL A 11 3.72 -5.09 -1.72
C VAL A 11 4.84 -6.10 -1.93
N ALA A 12 5.93 -5.95 -1.18
CA ALA A 12 6.99 -6.95 -1.13
C ALA A 12 7.10 -7.54 0.27
N LEU A 13 7.46 -8.80 0.35
CA LEU A 13 7.73 -9.52 1.60
C LEU A 13 9.04 -10.30 1.46
N PRO A 14 9.73 -10.61 2.56
CA PRO A 14 10.70 -11.71 2.54
C PRO A 14 10.04 -12.95 1.92
N VAL A 15 10.70 -13.61 0.96
CA VAL A 15 10.11 -14.75 0.22
C VAL A 15 9.57 -15.84 1.15
N ALA A 16 10.27 -16.10 2.28
CA ALA A 16 9.85 -17.07 3.29
C ALA A 16 8.52 -16.69 3.99
N GLU A 17 8.16 -15.41 4.04
CA GLU A 17 6.95 -14.89 4.70
C GLU A 17 5.72 -14.87 3.78
N VAL A 18 5.88 -15.06 2.46
CA VAL A 18 4.78 -14.96 1.50
C VAL A 18 3.62 -15.90 1.86
N ALA A 19 3.91 -17.16 2.22
CA ALA A 19 2.88 -18.12 2.59
C ALA A 19 2.13 -17.72 3.87
N ALA A 20 2.87 -17.31 4.91
CA ALA A 20 2.31 -16.86 6.18
C ALA A 20 1.52 -15.55 6.03
N PHE A 21 1.93 -14.66 5.13
CA PHE A 21 1.18 -13.46 4.77
C PHE A 21 -0.15 -13.82 4.10
N LEU A 22 -0.13 -14.67 3.07
CA LEU A 22 -1.36 -15.07 2.37
C LEU A 22 -2.36 -15.76 3.30
N GLY A 23 -1.85 -16.58 4.24
CA GLY A 23 -2.65 -17.23 5.27
C GLY A 23 -3.35 -16.27 6.23
N ALA A 24 -2.79 -15.07 6.47
CA ALA A 24 -3.40 -14.04 7.31
C ALA A 24 -4.21 -13.01 6.51
N PHE A 25 -3.74 -12.65 5.32
CA PHE A 25 -4.36 -11.65 4.45
C PHE A 25 -5.76 -12.08 3.99
N ARG A 26 -5.93 -13.33 3.56
CA ARG A 26 -7.23 -13.80 3.05
C ARG A 26 -8.33 -13.77 4.13
N PRO A 27 -8.12 -14.31 5.35
CA PRO A 27 -9.09 -14.16 6.44
C PRO A 27 -9.36 -12.70 6.81
N LEU A 28 -8.31 -11.86 6.83
CA LEU A 28 -8.46 -10.45 7.16
C LEU A 28 -9.35 -9.72 6.14
N VAL A 29 -9.15 -9.94 4.84
CA VAL A 29 -10.03 -9.40 3.79
C VAL A 29 -11.46 -9.93 3.96
N ALA A 30 -11.64 -11.23 4.20
CA ALA A 30 -12.98 -11.79 4.37
C ALA A 30 -13.73 -11.16 5.57
N ALA A 31 -13.03 -10.86 6.65
CA ALA A 31 -13.58 -10.24 7.85
C ALA A 31 -13.88 -8.73 7.67
N ARG A 32 -12.95 -7.98 7.08
CA ARG A 32 -13.07 -6.50 6.96
C ARG A 32 -13.84 -6.06 5.72
N LEU A 33 -13.76 -6.83 4.65
CA LEU A 33 -14.32 -6.52 3.35
C LEU A 33 -15.24 -7.65 2.86
N PRO A 34 -16.31 -7.99 3.60
CA PRO A 34 -17.22 -9.06 3.21
C PRO A 34 -17.80 -8.80 1.81
N GLY A 35 -17.79 -9.84 0.97
CA GLY A 35 -18.27 -9.79 -0.41
C GLY A 35 -17.33 -9.14 -1.43
N ILE A 36 -16.15 -8.64 -1.03
CA ILE A 36 -15.14 -8.11 -1.96
C ILE A 36 -14.08 -9.20 -2.25
N PRO A 37 -14.00 -9.72 -3.50
CA PRO A 37 -12.99 -10.71 -3.85
C PRO A 37 -11.58 -10.11 -3.85
N ALA A 38 -10.61 -10.88 -3.34
CA ALA A 38 -9.19 -10.58 -3.45
C ALA A 38 -8.53 -11.50 -4.49
N LEU A 39 -8.02 -10.90 -5.57
CA LEU A 39 -7.14 -11.54 -6.54
C LEU A 39 -5.70 -11.22 -6.18
N VAL A 40 -4.87 -12.26 -6.01
CA VAL A 40 -3.46 -12.13 -5.66
C VAL A 40 -2.61 -12.89 -6.66
N PHE A 41 -1.61 -12.20 -7.21
CA PHE A 41 -0.62 -12.72 -8.15
C PHE A 41 0.66 -11.90 -8.00
N GLY A 42 1.78 -12.31 -8.59
CA GLY A 42 3.00 -11.51 -8.56
C GLY A 42 4.26 -12.33 -8.83
N HIS A 43 5.39 -11.71 -8.57
CA HIS A 43 6.72 -12.27 -8.76
C HIS A 43 7.17 -12.98 -7.47
N VAL A 44 6.68 -14.20 -7.25
CA VAL A 44 6.93 -14.92 -5.99
C VAL A 44 8.43 -15.13 -5.70
N GLY A 45 9.28 -15.14 -6.74
CA GLY A 45 10.73 -15.33 -6.61
C GLY A 45 11.46 -14.19 -5.92
N ASP A 46 10.92 -12.97 -5.95
CA ASP A 46 11.46 -11.80 -5.23
C ASP A 46 10.54 -11.34 -4.07
N GLY A 47 9.40 -12.01 -3.88
CA GLY A 47 8.45 -11.73 -2.82
C GLY A 47 7.48 -10.58 -3.13
N ASN A 48 7.46 -10.07 -4.36
CA ASN A 48 6.49 -9.07 -4.81
C ASN A 48 5.10 -9.70 -5.07
N LEU A 49 4.07 -9.14 -4.44
CA LEU A 49 2.67 -9.50 -4.59
C LEU A 49 1.83 -8.28 -5.00
N HIS A 50 1.06 -8.46 -6.07
CA HIS A 50 -0.01 -7.54 -6.46
C HIS A 50 -1.34 -8.01 -5.87
N LEU A 51 -1.90 -7.19 -5.00
CA LEU A 51 -3.15 -7.44 -4.29
C LEU A 51 -4.25 -6.61 -4.95
N ASN A 52 -5.20 -7.26 -5.61
CA ASN A 52 -6.29 -6.60 -6.29
C ASN A 52 -7.61 -6.95 -5.59
N LEU A 53 -8.22 -5.96 -4.95
CA LEU A 53 -9.58 -6.06 -4.44
C LEU A 53 -10.54 -5.68 -5.57
N LEU A 54 -11.49 -6.54 -5.89
CA LEU A 54 -12.35 -6.37 -7.06
C LEU A 54 -13.72 -5.83 -6.64
N ARG A 55 -14.14 -4.69 -7.20
CA ARG A 55 -15.47 -4.13 -6.94
C ARG A 55 -16.58 -5.08 -7.43
N PRO A 56 -17.52 -5.50 -6.57
CA PRO A 56 -18.75 -6.17 -7.00
C PRO A 56 -19.60 -5.24 -7.89
N PRO A 57 -20.23 -5.73 -8.97
CA PRO A 57 -21.01 -4.91 -9.89
C PRO A 57 -22.07 -4.02 -9.21
N GLU A 58 -22.73 -4.57 -8.20
CA GLU A 58 -23.81 -4.00 -7.40
C GLU A 58 -23.35 -2.98 -6.35
N LEU A 59 -22.05 -2.94 -6.02
CA LEU A 59 -21.51 -2.01 -5.03
C LEU A 59 -21.12 -0.68 -5.71
N ALA A 60 -21.66 0.44 -5.23
CA ALA A 60 -21.29 1.76 -5.76
C ALA A 60 -19.77 2.01 -5.63
N LEU A 61 -19.19 2.69 -6.62
CA LEU A 61 -17.74 2.92 -6.64
C LEU A 61 -17.26 3.70 -5.41
N ALA A 62 -18.02 4.71 -4.97
CA ALA A 62 -17.66 5.51 -3.80
C ALA A 62 -17.62 4.65 -2.52
N ASP A 63 -18.63 3.81 -2.29
CA ASP A 63 -18.70 2.92 -1.14
C ASP A 63 -17.58 1.86 -1.19
N PHE A 64 -17.28 1.33 -2.37
CA PHE A 64 -16.17 0.41 -2.57
C PHE A 64 -14.83 1.05 -2.19
N LEU A 65 -14.56 2.26 -2.71
CA LEU A 65 -13.32 2.97 -2.41
C LEU A 65 -13.23 3.34 -0.92
N ALA A 66 -14.31 3.82 -0.30
CA ALA A 66 -14.33 4.15 1.13
C ALA A 66 -13.99 2.93 2.00
N ARG A 67 -14.56 1.76 1.67
CA ARG A 67 -14.25 0.50 2.36
C ARG A 67 -12.80 0.08 2.15
N CYS A 68 -12.29 0.16 0.93
CA CYS A 68 -10.90 -0.22 0.64
C CYS A 68 -9.88 0.73 1.28
N HIS A 69 -10.12 2.04 1.27
CA HIS A 69 -9.27 3.01 1.96
C HIS A 69 -9.28 2.79 3.47
N GLY A 70 -10.46 2.50 4.06
CA GLY A 70 -10.56 2.14 5.48
C GLY A 70 -9.85 0.83 5.85
N PHE A 71 -9.42 0.02 4.88
CA PHE A 71 -8.71 -1.24 5.06
C PHE A 71 -7.17 -1.11 4.90
N GLU A 72 -6.68 0.01 4.35
CA GLU A 72 -5.26 0.17 4.00
C GLU A 72 -4.35 0.04 5.23
N ASP A 73 -4.72 0.64 6.36
CA ASP A 73 -3.91 0.61 7.59
C ASP A 73 -3.73 -0.82 8.12
N GLU A 74 -4.76 -1.66 8.04
CA GLU A 74 -4.69 -3.05 8.50
C GLU A 74 -3.88 -3.91 7.54
N LEU A 75 -4.02 -3.67 6.23
CA LEU A 75 -3.18 -4.31 5.21
C LEU A 75 -1.70 -3.94 5.42
N PHE A 76 -1.39 -2.66 5.57
CA PHE A 76 -0.03 -2.19 5.68
C PHE A 76 0.60 -2.54 7.03
N ALA A 77 -0.19 -2.61 8.11
CA ALA A 77 0.26 -3.19 9.38
C ALA A 77 0.67 -4.65 9.20
N LEU A 78 -0.15 -5.45 8.49
CA LEU A 78 0.13 -6.86 8.24
C LEU A 78 1.44 -7.07 7.45
N VAL A 79 1.72 -6.17 6.50
CA VAL A 79 2.97 -6.14 5.72
C VAL A 79 4.16 -5.77 6.62
N ARG A 80 4.03 -4.70 7.42
CA ARG A 80 5.06 -4.23 8.35
C ARG A 80 5.44 -5.29 9.37
N ASP A 81 4.47 -5.98 9.94
CA ASP A 81 4.69 -7.01 10.97
C ASP A 81 5.50 -8.21 10.43
N ARG A 82 5.57 -8.37 9.10
CA ARG A 82 6.41 -9.33 8.39
C ARG A 82 7.65 -8.72 7.74
N ARG A 83 8.00 -7.50 8.15
CA ARG A 83 9.16 -6.73 7.64
C ARG A 83 9.11 -6.54 6.12
N GLY A 84 7.91 -6.38 5.56
CA GLY A 84 7.69 -6.14 4.14
C GLY A 84 7.73 -4.66 3.74
N SER A 85 7.58 -4.42 2.44
CA SER A 85 7.40 -3.09 1.84
C SER A 85 5.96 -2.91 1.37
N ILE A 86 5.32 -1.78 1.70
CA ILE A 86 4.00 -1.40 1.20
C ILE A 86 4.02 -0.95 -0.26
N SER A 87 5.21 -0.84 -0.86
CA SER A 87 5.40 -0.58 -2.28
C SER A 87 6.62 -1.31 -2.78
N ALA A 88 6.41 -2.35 -3.59
CA ALA A 88 7.50 -3.10 -4.20
C ALA A 88 8.10 -2.31 -5.36
N GLU A 89 7.24 -1.85 -6.29
CA GLU A 89 7.67 -1.30 -7.58
C GLU A 89 7.05 0.08 -7.87
N HIS A 90 5.81 0.31 -7.44
CA HIS A 90 5.03 1.49 -7.89
C HIS A 90 5.39 2.82 -7.19
N GLY A 91 6.28 2.78 -6.20
CA GLY A 91 6.63 3.94 -5.38
C GLY A 91 5.51 4.47 -4.47
N ILE A 92 5.85 5.53 -3.74
CA ILE A 92 4.97 6.12 -2.70
C ILE A 92 4.02 7.17 -3.28
N GLY A 93 4.58 8.15 -4.00
CA GLY A 93 3.81 9.21 -4.67
C GLY A 93 2.90 9.97 -3.72
N LEU A 94 1.70 10.32 -4.21
CA LEU A 94 0.65 10.93 -3.39
C LEU A 94 -0.16 9.88 -2.62
N LEU A 95 -0.45 8.74 -3.25
CA LEU A 95 -1.41 7.75 -2.74
C LEU A 95 -0.93 7.05 -1.47
N LYS A 96 0.35 6.70 -1.37
CA LYS A 96 0.90 5.98 -0.22
C LYS A 96 1.70 6.89 0.72
N ARG A 97 1.69 8.20 0.49
CA ARG A 97 2.46 9.21 1.24
C ARG A 97 2.29 9.05 2.74
N ASP A 98 1.04 8.99 3.18
CA ASP A 98 0.69 8.97 4.60
C ASP A 98 0.98 7.59 5.24
N HIS A 99 1.21 6.57 4.42
CA HIS A 99 1.48 5.20 4.84
C HIS A 99 2.98 4.85 4.85
N LEU A 100 3.89 5.73 4.41
CA LEU A 100 5.34 5.43 4.29
C LEU A 100 5.95 4.82 5.57
N HIS A 101 5.45 5.22 6.74
CA HIS A 101 5.89 4.76 8.05
C HIS A 101 5.69 3.24 8.30
N TYR A 102 4.86 2.56 7.49
CA TYR A 102 4.73 1.10 7.52
C TYR A 102 5.95 0.36 6.94
N SER A 103 6.80 1.04 6.17
CA SER A 103 8.00 0.43 5.57
C SER A 103 9.29 1.14 5.89
N ARG A 104 9.23 2.34 6.48
CA ARG A 104 10.40 3.13 6.84
C ARG A 104 10.32 3.63 8.27
N SER A 105 11.44 3.57 8.96
CA SER A 105 11.56 4.11 10.32
C SER A 105 11.50 5.64 10.31
N ALA A 106 11.27 6.23 11.48
CA ALA A 106 11.28 7.68 11.63
C ALA A 106 12.65 8.29 11.25
N GLU A 107 13.74 7.59 11.57
CA GLU A 107 15.11 7.99 11.25
C GLU A 107 15.37 7.93 9.74
N GLU A 108 14.94 6.85 9.06
CA GLU A 108 15.04 6.76 7.60
C GLU A 108 14.26 7.90 6.94
N ILE A 109 13.04 8.17 7.37
CA ILE A 109 12.20 9.26 6.85
C ILE A 109 12.85 10.62 7.10
N ALA A 110 13.45 10.85 8.28
CA ALA A 110 14.16 12.07 8.61
C ALA A 110 15.37 12.30 7.67
N ILE A 111 16.13 11.25 7.38
CA ILE A 111 17.24 11.31 6.42
C ILE A 111 16.72 11.68 5.02
N MET A 112 15.65 11.03 4.54
CA MET A 112 15.08 11.33 3.23
C MET A 112 14.61 12.79 3.12
N ARG A 113 14.00 13.33 4.19
CA ARG A 113 13.62 14.75 4.26
C ARG A 113 14.83 15.68 4.26
N GLY A 114 15.90 15.32 4.96
CA GLY A 114 17.16 16.08 4.96
C GLY A 114 17.77 16.16 3.56
N ILE A 115 17.84 15.04 2.84
CA ILE A 115 18.30 14.99 1.45
C ILE A 115 17.42 15.88 0.57
N LYS A 116 16.10 15.78 0.71
CA LYS A 116 15.13 16.59 -0.04
C LYS A 116 15.35 18.09 0.18
N ALA A 117 15.60 18.52 1.42
CA ALA A 117 15.80 19.93 1.76
C ALA A 117 17.11 20.50 1.18
N VAL A 118 18.17 19.69 1.08
CA VAL A 118 19.43 20.11 0.45
C VAL A 118 19.26 20.28 -1.06
N ILE A 119 18.54 19.37 -1.71
CA ILE A 119 18.38 19.36 -3.17
C ILE A 119 17.32 20.37 -3.64
N ASP A 120 16.24 20.52 -2.89
CA ASP A 120 15.09 21.38 -3.24
C ASP A 120 14.72 22.28 -2.05
N PRO A 121 15.55 23.27 -1.72
CA PRO A 121 15.31 24.17 -0.59
C PRO A 121 14.06 25.06 -0.77
N ALA A 122 13.62 25.28 -2.02
CA ALA A 122 12.41 26.04 -2.32
C ALA A 122 11.13 25.18 -2.30
N GLY A 123 11.25 23.85 -2.17
CA GLY A 123 10.12 22.93 -2.12
C GLY A 123 9.31 22.83 -3.42
N ILE A 124 9.89 23.20 -4.57
CA ILE A 124 9.17 23.27 -5.85
C ILE A 124 9.20 21.96 -6.64
N PHE A 125 10.09 21.02 -6.28
CA PHE A 125 10.18 19.72 -6.95
C PHE A 125 9.09 18.79 -6.42
N ASN A 126 7.95 18.80 -7.11
CA ASN A 126 6.87 17.84 -6.95
C ASN A 126 6.25 17.82 -5.53
N PRO A 127 5.74 18.97 -5.05
CA PRO A 127 5.29 19.14 -3.67
C PRO A 127 4.17 18.18 -3.27
N GLY A 128 4.16 17.81 -1.99
CA GLY A 128 3.11 16.96 -1.38
C GLY A 128 3.15 15.48 -1.77
N LYS A 129 4.19 15.02 -2.47
CA LYS A 129 4.42 13.60 -2.80
C LYS A 129 5.56 13.05 -1.96
N ILE A 130 5.46 11.78 -1.56
CA ILE A 130 6.33 11.06 -0.61
C ILE A 130 6.24 11.62 0.81
N PHE A 131 6.26 12.94 0.97
CA PHE A 131 6.05 13.64 2.23
C PHE A 131 4.84 14.58 2.14
N PRO A 132 4.08 14.76 3.23
CA PRO A 132 3.14 15.87 3.32
C PRO A 132 3.85 17.21 3.06
N PRO A 133 3.14 18.23 2.55
CA PRO A 133 3.67 19.58 2.42
C PRO A 133 4.29 20.05 3.73
N ALA A 134 5.36 20.85 3.66
CA ALA A 134 5.83 21.57 4.83
C ALA A 134 4.72 22.53 5.28
N GLU A 135 4.49 22.61 6.59
CA GLU A 135 3.67 23.66 7.20
C GLU A 135 4.30 25.04 7.02
#